data_AF-A0A9D0W1B7-F1
#
_entry.id   AF-A0A9D0W1B7-F1
#
_cell.length_a   1.000
_cell.length_b   1.000
_cell.length_c   1.000
_cell.angle_alpha   90.00
_cell.angle_beta   90.00
_cell.angle_gamma   90.00
#
_symmetry.space_group_name_H-M   'P 1'
#
loop_
_entity.id
_entity.type
_entity.pdbx_description
1 polymer ?
#
loop_
_entity_poly.entity_id
_entity_poly.type
_entity_poly.pdbx_seq_one_letter_code
_entity_poly.pdbx_strand_id
1 'polypeptide(L)'
;MHTQHQYDVLVIGSGAAGLSLALRLPARARVCVLSKGPVQEGNTFYAQGGISAVLNREDSVEAHVADTMAAGAGLCDPQAVRFTVEHGPEAVQWLIDLGVPFTRDEDGQNAGFHLTREGGHRHRRIIHAADATGRAVETSLVSEVRSRENIDLFERHIAVDLITSRHLHQALDRCLGAYVLDRGSGRVEVFRARFVVLATGGASKVYLYTSNPDTATGDGIAMAWRAGCRVANLEFNQFHPTCLYHPKAKSFLITEAVRGEGGKLLLPDGRPFM
;
A
#
# COMPACT_ATOMS: atom_id res chain seq x y z
N MET A 1 -34.43 -3.90 11.47
CA MET A 1 -33.66 -2.64 11.56
C MET A 1 -32.32 -2.86 10.86
N HIS A 2 -31.92 -1.94 9.98
CA HIS A 2 -30.58 -1.93 9.36
C HIS A 2 -29.60 -1.30 10.36
N THR A 3 -28.47 -1.96 10.65
CA THR A 3 -27.41 -1.38 11.48
C THR A 3 -26.84 -0.16 10.75
N GLN A 4 -26.72 0.96 11.47
CA GLN A 4 -26.14 2.19 10.94
C GLN A 4 -25.00 2.64 11.83
N HIS A 5 -23.88 3.00 11.22
CA HIS A 5 -22.72 3.57 11.87
C HIS A 5 -22.47 4.99 11.36
N GLN A 6 -21.88 5.85 12.22
CA GLN A 6 -21.58 7.24 11.88
C GLN A 6 -20.18 7.62 12.34
N TYR A 7 -19.37 8.12 11.40
CA TYR A 7 -17.98 8.52 11.60
C TYR A 7 -17.69 9.88 10.96
N ASP A 8 -16.58 10.51 11.37
CA ASP A 8 -16.05 11.66 10.63
C ASP A 8 -15.37 11.17 9.34
N VAL A 9 -14.55 10.12 9.45
CA VAL A 9 -13.79 9.56 8.33
C VAL A 9 -14.00 8.05 8.25
N LEU A 10 -14.35 7.55 7.06
CA LEU A 10 -14.39 6.14 6.72
C LEU A 10 -13.23 5.81 5.78
N VAL A 11 -12.30 4.98 6.23
CA VAL A 11 -11.16 4.48 5.46
C VAL A 11 -11.47 3.05 5.03
N ILE A 12 -11.58 2.82 3.71
CA ILE A 12 -11.87 1.51 3.14
C ILE A 12 -10.57 0.87 2.68
N GLY A 13 -10.02 0.00 3.51
CA GLY A 13 -8.72 -0.64 3.31
C GLY A 13 -7.78 -0.35 4.47
N SER A 14 -7.08 -1.40 4.92
CA SER A 14 -6.27 -1.41 6.14
C SER A 14 -4.81 -1.78 5.90
N GLY A 15 -4.29 -1.57 4.68
CA GLY A 15 -2.84 -1.61 4.45
C GLY A 15 -2.15 -0.31 4.85
N ALA A 16 -0.86 -0.17 4.50
CA ALA A 16 -0.02 0.99 4.85
C ALA A 16 -0.71 2.33 4.61
N ALA A 17 -1.35 2.54 3.45
CA ALA A 17 -2.01 3.80 3.12
C ALA A 17 -3.20 4.11 4.05
N GLY A 18 -4.04 3.12 4.34
CA GLY A 18 -5.23 3.31 5.18
C GLY A 18 -4.89 3.50 6.65
N LEU A 19 -4.00 2.66 7.18
CA LEU A 19 -3.60 2.73 8.59
C LEU A 19 -2.77 3.97 8.89
N SER A 20 -1.83 4.34 8.02
CA SER A 20 -1.03 5.56 8.22
C SER A 20 -1.89 6.83 8.16
N LEU A 21 -2.88 6.89 7.25
CA LEU A 21 -3.85 7.98 7.24
C LEU A 21 -4.62 8.02 8.55
N ALA A 22 -5.18 6.89 9.00
CA ALA A 22 -5.97 6.83 10.22
C ALA A 22 -5.19 7.34 11.45
N LEU A 23 -3.91 6.98 11.57
CA LEU A 23 -3.02 7.43 12.65
C LEU A 23 -2.63 8.91 12.59
N ARG A 24 -2.63 9.51 11.39
CA ARG A 24 -2.29 10.93 11.18
C ARG A 24 -3.50 11.87 11.31
N LEU A 25 -4.71 11.33 11.35
CA LEU A 25 -5.91 12.13 11.61
C LEU A 25 -5.92 12.64 13.07
N PRO A 26 -6.47 13.84 13.33
CA PRO A 26 -6.55 14.37 14.69
C PRO A 26 -7.29 13.43 15.64
N ALA A 27 -6.82 13.29 16.88
CA ALA A 27 -7.43 12.41 17.89
C ALA A 27 -8.92 12.73 18.19
N ARG A 28 -9.38 13.94 17.86
CA ARG A 28 -10.79 14.36 17.98
C ARG A 28 -11.71 13.82 16.88
N ALA A 29 -11.15 13.29 15.78
CA ALA A 29 -11.93 12.74 14.68
C ALA A 29 -12.28 11.28 14.98
N ARG A 30 -13.54 10.89 14.80
CA ARG A 30 -13.95 9.48 14.86
C ARG A 30 -13.66 8.82 13.52
N VAL A 31 -12.75 7.86 13.51
CA VAL A 31 -12.27 7.19 12.30
C VAL A 31 -12.75 5.74 12.31
N CYS A 32 -13.28 5.29 11.19
CA CYS A 32 -13.55 3.87 10.94
C CYS A 32 -12.60 3.36 9.87
N VAL A 33 -11.94 2.23 10.14
CA VAL A 33 -11.11 1.54 9.15
C VAL A 33 -11.74 0.18 8.85
N LEU A 34 -11.99 -0.10 7.57
CA LEU A 34 -12.52 -1.39 7.12
C LEU A 34 -11.40 -2.28 6.58
N SER A 35 -11.47 -3.57 6.91
CA SER A 35 -10.76 -4.64 6.19
C SER A 35 -11.74 -5.65 5.61
N LYS A 36 -11.57 -5.98 4.32
CA LYS A 36 -12.36 -7.02 3.64
C LYS A 36 -12.15 -8.41 4.25
N GLY A 37 -10.96 -8.64 4.80
CA GLY A 37 -10.54 -9.88 5.46
C GLY A 37 -10.05 -9.61 6.88
N PRO A 38 -9.15 -10.46 7.40
CA PRO A 38 -8.31 -10.10 8.55
C PRO A 38 -7.56 -8.78 8.29
N VAL A 39 -7.27 -8.01 9.34
CA VAL A 39 -6.60 -6.70 9.18
C VAL A 39 -5.25 -6.78 8.48
N GLN A 40 -4.47 -7.84 8.73
CA GLN A 40 -3.14 -8.05 8.12
C GLN A 40 -3.19 -8.78 6.77
N GLU A 41 -4.36 -8.96 6.15
CA GLU A 41 -4.53 -9.69 4.88
C GLU A 41 -4.60 -8.72 3.68
N GLY A 42 -3.44 -8.16 3.32
CA GLY A 42 -3.30 -7.24 2.20
C GLY A 42 -1.87 -7.20 1.64
N ASN A 43 -1.68 -6.54 0.49
CA ASN A 43 -0.38 -6.45 -0.18
C ASN A 43 0.75 -5.91 0.70
N THR A 44 0.44 -4.96 1.59
CA THR A 44 1.43 -4.37 2.49
C THR A 44 2.14 -5.44 3.30
N PHE A 45 1.42 -6.40 3.89
CA PHE A 45 2.00 -7.44 4.73
C PHE A 45 3.03 -8.33 3.99
N TYR A 46 2.85 -8.51 2.68
CA TYR A 46 3.70 -9.39 1.86
C TYR A 46 4.86 -8.68 1.17
N ALA A 47 5.03 -7.36 1.35
CA ALA A 47 6.16 -6.65 0.78
C ALA A 47 7.48 -7.11 1.41
N GLN A 48 8.50 -7.33 0.58
CA GLN A 48 9.81 -7.87 1.00
C GLN A 48 10.88 -6.78 0.98
N GLY A 49 11.20 -6.29 -0.23
CA GLY A 49 12.34 -5.43 -0.56
C GLY A 49 12.60 -4.31 0.45
N GLY A 50 11.77 -3.26 0.40
CA GLY A 50 11.87 -2.17 1.35
C GLY A 50 11.12 -0.92 0.90
N ILE A 51 11.47 0.22 1.49
CA ILE A 51 10.92 1.54 1.15
C ILE A 51 12.05 2.43 0.66
N SER A 52 11.91 3.00 -0.54
CA SER A 52 12.92 3.89 -1.10
C SER A 52 12.82 5.30 -0.49
N ALA A 53 13.89 5.78 0.15
CA ALA A 53 14.01 7.14 0.65
C ALA A 53 15.47 7.60 0.63
N VAL A 54 15.69 8.90 0.41
CA VAL A 54 17.04 9.50 0.42
C VAL A 54 17.47 9.71 1.86
N LEU A 55 18.14 8.71 2.46
CA LEU A 55 18.59 8.71 3.86
C LEU A 55 20.11 8.88 4.00
N ASN A 56 20.86 8.65 2.91
CA ASN A 56 22.31 8.79 2.86
C ASN A 56 22.70 10.20 2.37
N ARG A 57 23.80 10.74 2.89
CA ARG A 57 24.44 11.99 2.43
C ARG A 57 25.03 11.90 1.02
N GLU A 58 25.38 10.70 0.57
CA GLU A 58 25.92 10.46 -0.79
C GLU A 58 24.82 10.33 -1.86
N ASP A 59 23.55 10.32 -1.43
CA ASP A 59 22.39 10.29 -2.30
C ASP A 59 21.70 11.66 -2.33
N SER A 60 20.83 11.91 -3.31
CA SER A 60 20.09 13.16 -3.45
C SER A 60 18.67 12.93 -3.93
N VAL A 61 17.79 13.88 -3.59
CA VAL A 61 16.41 13.94 -4.11
C VAL A 61 16.44 13.96 -5.64
N GLU A 62 17.34 14.75 -6.23
CA GLU A 62 17.51 14.93 -7.66
C GLU A 62 17.87 13.61 -8.35
N ALA A 63 18.79 12.84 -7.76
CA ALA A 63 19.15 11.52 -8.28
C ALA A 63 17.97 10.55 -8.20
N HIS A 64 17.20 10.55 -7.10
CA HIS A 64 16.02 9.70 -6.98
C HIS A 64 14.94 10.08 -8.00
N VAL A 65 14.63 11.37 -8.14
CA VAL A 65 13.68 11.88 -9.13
C VAL A 65 14.11 11.47 -10.54
N ALA A 66 15.39 11.61 -10.88
CA ALA A 66 15.90 11.20 -12.19
C ALA A 66 15.74 9.70 -12.44
N ASP A 67 16.05 8.85 -11.44
CA ASP A 67 15.85 7.41 -11.51
C ASP A 67 14.36 7.06 -11.73
N THR A 68 13.44 7.69 -10.97
CA THR A 68 11.99 7.48 -11.11
C THR A 68 11.45 7.93 -12.47
N MET A 69 11.85 9.11 -12.94
CA MET A 69 11.41 9.64 -14.24
C MET A 69 11.91 8.75 -15.40
N ALA A 70 13.14 8.23 -15.31
CA ALA A 70 13.68 7.32 -16.30
C ALA A 70 12.93 5.98 -16.31
N ALA A 71 12.70 5.40 -15.13
CA ALA A 71 11.95 4.14 -14.98
C ALA A 71 10.49 4.25 -15.43
N GLY A 72 9.89 5.44 -15.30
CA GLY A 72 8.53 5.74 -15.75
C GLY A 72 8.34 5.92 -17.25
N ALA A 73 9.39 5.71 -18.07
CA ALA A 73 9.34 5.73 -19.53
C ALA A 73 8.68 6.99 -20.14
N GLY A 74 8.87 8.15 -19.50
CA GLY A 74 8.33 9.44 -19.95
C GLY A 74 6.85 9.68 -19.65
N LEU A 75 6.20 8.79 -18.89
CA LEU A 75 4.77 8.88 -18.53
C LEU A 75 4.52 9.40 -17.11
N CYS A 76 5.59 9.65 -16.33
CA CYS A 76 5.47 10.21 -14.99
C CYS A 76 4.97 11.65 -15.02
N ASP A 77 4.16 12.01 -14.02
CA ASP A 77 3.93 13.41 -13.64
C ASP A 77 5.13 13.89 -12.80
N PRO A 78 5.92 14.86 -13.29
CA PRO A 78 7.11 15.34 -12.57
C PRO A 78 6.81 15.94 -11.20
N GLN A 79 5.64 16.59 -11.03
CA GLN A 79 5.27 17.22 -9.76
C GLN A 79 4.95 16.15 -8.72
N ALA A 80 4.20 15.11 -9.10
CA ALA A 80 3.88 14.00 -8.22
C ALA A 80 5.13 13.21 -7.81
N VAL A 81 6.04 12.95 -8.75
CA VAL A 81 7.32 12.26 -8.49
C VAL A 81 8.17 13.07 -7.50
N ARG A 82 8.38 14.36 -7.77
CA ARG A 82 9.16 15.23 -6.89
C ARG A 82 8.57 15.31 -5.50
N PHE A 83 7.27 15.56 -5.38
CA PHE A 83 6.56 15.60 -4.10
C PHE A 83 6.77 14.31 -3.31
N THR A 84 6.61 13.15 -3.95
CA THR A 84 6.75 11.85 -3.28
C THR A 84 8.18 11.62 -2.80
N VAL A 85 9.18 11.91 -3.64
CA VAL A 85 10.59 11.72 -3.30
C VAL A 85 11.04 12.64 -2.17
N GLU A 86 10.68 13.93 -2.24
CA GLU A 86 11.08 14.95 -1.25
C GLU A 86 10.54 14.64 0.15
N HIS A 87 9.34 14.06 0.24
CA HIS A 87 8.72 13.70 1.53
C HIS A 87 9.02 12.26 1.97
N GLY A 88 9.73 11.48 1.17
CA GLY A 88 10.13 10.10 1.50
C GLY A 88 10.91 9.98 2.82
N PRO A 89 11.94 10.80 3.07
CA PRO A 89 12.69 10.77 4.33
C PRO A 89 11.82 11.06 5.57
N GLU A 90 10.91 12.04 5.48
CA GLU A 90 9.97 12.37 6.57
C GLU A 90 9.01 11.21 6.83
N ALA A 91 8.48 10.58 5.77
CA ALA A 91 7.60 9.43 5.89
C ALA A 91 8.28 8.23 6.55
N VAL A 92 9.55 7.95 6.19
CA VAL A 92 10.36 6.90 6.82
C VAL A 92 10.67 7.25 8.27
N GLN A 93 11.03 8.49 8.58
CA GLN A 93 11.29 8.91 9.95
C GLN A 93 10.06 8.72 10.83
N TRP A 94 8.87 9.05 10.33
CA TRP A 94 7.62 8.80 11.05
C TRP A 94 7.40 7.31 11.35
N LEU A 95 7.75 6.40 10.42
CA LEU A 95 7.69 4.95 10.68
C LEU A 95 8.72 4.50 11.73
N ILE A 96 9.92 5.08 11.72
CA ILE A 96 10.95 4.84 12.74
C ILE A 96 10.44 5.29 14.12
N ASP A 97 9.86 6.49 14.21
CA ASP A 97 9.32 7.06 15.45
C ASP A 97 8.13 6.23 15.97
N LEU A 98 7.39 5.59 15.07
CA LEU A 98 6.33 4.63 15.38
C LEU A 98 6.85 3.25 15.85
N GLY A 99 8.18 3.05 15.84
CA GLY A 99 8.82 1.82 16.31
C GLY A 99 8.89 0.70 15.28
N VAL A 100 8.82 1.00 13.97
CA VAL A 100 9.06 -0.02 12.94
C VAL A 100 10.52 -0.50 13.04
N PRO A 101 10.78 -1.82 13.18
CA PRO A 101 12.12 -2.36 13.44
C PRO A 101 12.93 -2.51 12.15
N PHE A 102 13.33 -1.41 11.53
CA PHE A 102 14.22 -1.43 10.37
C PHE A 102 15.62 -1.96 10.74
N THR A 103 16.25 -2.67 9.80
CA THR A 103 17.57 -3.30 9.98
C THR A 103 18.64 -2.22 10.19
N ARG A 104 19.39 -2.34 11.30
CA ARG A 104 20.48 -1.44 11.66
C ARG A 104 21.75 -1.79 10.88
N ASP A 105 22.56 -0.77 10.63
CA ASP A 105 23.92 -0.94 10.11
C ASP A 105 24.90 -1.01 11.29
N GLU A 106 25.73 -2.06 11.34
CA GLU A 106 26.69 -2.28 12.44
C GLU A 106 27.79 -1.22 12.46
N ASP A 107 28.13 -0.67 11.29
CA ASP A 107 29.16 0.36 11.12
C ASP A 107 28.63 1.79 11.36
N GLY A 108 27.32 1.94 11.61
CA GLY A 108 26.68 3.22 11.89
C GLY A 108 26.61 4.20 10.71
N GLN A 109 26.82 3.73 9.47
CA GLN A 109 26.69 4.56 8.28
C GLN A 109 25.19 4.76 7.93
N ASN A 110 24.88 5.66 6.99
CA ASN A 110 23.50 5.88 6.50
C ASN A 110 22.45 6.16 7.59
N ALA A 111 22.77 7.03 8.55
CA ALA A 111 21.94 7.30 9.73
C ALA A 111 21.67 6.06 10.62
N GLY A 112 22.57 5.07 10.56
CA GLY A 112 22.54 3.86 11.38
C GLY A 112 21.62 2.75 10.85
N PHE A 113 21.28 2.76 9.56
CA PHE A 113 20.42 1.77 8.92
C PHE A 113 21.07 1.12 7.71
N HIS A 114 20.87 -0.18 7.57
CA HIS A 114 21.34 -0.91 6.40
C HIS A 114 20.43 -0.60 5.20
N LEU A 115 21.04 -0.21 4.08
CA LEU A 115 20.33 0.18 2.86
C LEU A 115 20.66 -0.78 1.71
N THR A 116 19.61 -1.28 1.04
CA THR A 116 19.74 -2.11 -0.18
C THR A 116 19.53 -1.26 -1.43
N ARG A 117 19.69 -1.89 -2.59
CA ARG A 117 19.45 -1.32 -3.92
C ARG A 117 18.69 -2.31 -4.78
N GLU A 118 17.69 -1.84 -5.48
CA GLU A 118 16.91 -2.60 -6.47
C GLU A 118 17.07 -1.99 -7.86
N GLY A 119 16.56 -2.66 -8.90
CA GLY A 119 16.68 -2.18 -10.28
C GLY A 119 16.08 -0.79 -10.48
N GLY A 120 16.68 -0.02 -11.38
CA GLY A 120 16.31 1.37 -11.63
C GLY A 120 16.95 2.39 -10.69
N HIS A 121 17.47 1.97 -9.52
CA HIS A 121 18.17 2.88 -8.61
C HIS A 121 19.69 2.86 -8.81
N ARG A 122 20.32 4.05 -8.81
CA ARG A 122 21.78 4.20 -8.86
C ARG A 122 22.45 4.08 -7.48
N HIS A 123 21.79 4.59 -6.44
CA HIS A 123 22.27 4.63 -5.06
C HIS A 123 21.56 3.59 -4.18
N ARG A 124 22.22 3.15 -3.08
CA ARG A 124 21.59 2.37 -2.01
C ARG A 124 20.68 3.29 -1.20
N ARG A 125 19.37 3.10 -1.31
CA ARG A 125 18.35 4.01 -0.75
C ARG A 125 17.11 3.30 -0.22
N ILE A 126 17.15 1.97 -0.14
CA ILE A 126 16.00 1.16 0.23
C ILE A 126 16.19 0.69 1.66
N ILE A 127 15.42 1.29 2.58
CA ILE A 127 15.39 0.85 3.98
C ILE A 127 14.49 -0.38 4.10
N HIS A 128 14.90 -1.35 4.91
CA HIS A 128 14.21 -2.64 4.98
C HIS A 128 14.23 -3.23 6.40
N ALA A 129 13.41 -4.25 6.63
CA ALA A 129 13.45 -5.07 7.83
C ALA A 129 13.67 -6.52 7.42
N ALA A 130 14.94 -6.94 7.40
CA ALA A 130 15.38 -8.21 6.82
C ALA A 130 14.77 -8.40 5.42
N ASP A 131 14.10 -9.52 5.15
CA ASP A 131 13.41 -9.82 3.90
C ASP A 131 11.87 -9.65 3.98
N ALA A 132 11.37 -9.02 5.05
CA ALA A 132 9.94 -8.95 5.37
C ALA A 132 9.50 -7.55 5.81
N THR A 133 9.97 -6.51 5.11
CA THR A 133 9.68 -5.10 5.45
C THR A 133 8.19 -4.83 5.60
N GLY A 134 7.37 -5.37 4.70
CA GLY A 134 5.92 -5.24 4.71
C GLY A 134 5.26 -5.75 5.98
N ARG A 135 5.72 -6.90 6.48
CA ARG A 135 5.23 -7.50 7.73
C ARG A 135 5.56 -6.61 8.93
N ALA A 136 6.79 -6.09 8.99
CA ALA A 136 7.22 -5.20 10.06
C ALA A 136 6.37 -3.93 10.09
N VAL A 137 6.21 -3.27 8.94
CA VAL A 137 5.41 -2.05 8.79
C VAL A 137 3.94 -2.30 9.15
N GLU A 138 3.30 -3.31 8.56
CA GLU A 138 1.89 -3.60 8.80
C GLU A 138 1.62 -3.92 10.27
N THR A 139 2.48 -4.73 10.90
CA THR A 139 2.31 -5.14 12.30
C THR A 139 2.40 -3.94 13.24
N SER A 140 3.38 -3.05 13.05
CA SER A 140 3.51 -1.82 13.85
C SER A 140 2.30 -0.90 13.65
N LEU A 141 1.87 -0.67 12.41
CA LEU A 141 0.71 0.18 12.12
C LEU A 141 -0.58 -0.37 12.73
N VAL A 142 -0.83 -1.68 12.64
CA VAL A 142 -2.00 -2.32 13.24
C VAL A 142 -1.97 -2.23 14.76
N SER A 143 -0.80 -2.43 15.38
CA SER A 143 -0.64 -2.30 16.82
C SER A 143 -1.00 -0.89 17.30
N GLU A 144 -0.51 0.13 16.59
CA GLU A 144 -0.80 1.53 16.91
C GLU A 144 -2.25 1.89 16.66
N VAL A 145 -2.87 1.42 15.58
CA VAL A 145 -4.30 1.68 15.34
C VAL A 145 -5.15 1.08 16.45
N ARG A 146 -4.81 -0.13 16.93
CA ARG A 146 -5.55 -0.80 18.02
C ARG A 146 -5.37 -0.12 19.38
N SER A 147 -4.34 0.71 19.58
CA SER A 147 -4.13 1.46 20.83
C SER A 147 -4.88 2.80 20.86
N ARG A 148 -5.49 3.23 19.75
CA ARG A 148 -6.18 4.51 19.63
C ARG A 148 -7.68 4.37 19.90
N GLU A 149 -8.17 5.09 20.91
CA GLU A 149 -9.60 5.08 21.27
C GLU A 149 -10.52 5.71 20.21
N ASN A 150 -9.99 6.58 19.34
CA ASN A 150 -10.79 7.28 18.33
C ASN A 150 -10.85 6.55 16.97
N ILE A 151 -10.25 5.36 16.87
CA ILE A 151 -10.20 4.57 15.64
C ILE A 151 -10.88 3.21 15.86
N ASP A 152 -12.00 2.98 15.18
CA ASP A 152 -12.70 1.71 15.17
C ASP A 152 -12.27 0.87 13.96
N LEU A 153 -11.75 -0.33 14.19
CA LEU A 153 -11.28 -1.26 13.16
C LEU A 153 -12.29 -2.40 12.95
N PHE A 154 -12.85 -2.48 11.75
CA PHE A 154 -13.82 -3.51 11.36
C PHE A 154 -13.19 -4.51 10.40
N GLU A 155 -12.80 -5.67 10.92
CA GLU A 155 -12.30 -6.78 10.12
C GLU A 155 -13.44 -7.56 9.47
N ARG A 156 -13.19 -8.20 8.32
CA ARG A 156 -14.17 -9.00 7.57
C ARG A 156 -15.43 -8.21 7.15
N HIS A 157 -15.26 -6.92 6.88
CA HIS A 157 -16.27 -6.01 6.39
C HIS A 157 -15.96 -5.61 4.94
N ILE A 158 -16.81 -6.03 4.00
CA ILE A 158 -16.61 -5.78 2.57
C ILE A 158 -17.43 -4.55 2.15
N ALA A 159 -16.77 -3.47 1.77
CA ALA A 159 -17.46 -2.36 1.11
C ALA A 159 -18.02 -2.83 -0.25
N VAL A 160 -19.33 -2.70 -0.43
CA VAL A 160 -20.05 -3.13 -1.64
C VAL A 160 -20.15 -1.98 -2.64
N ASP A 161 -20.61 -0.82 -2.17
CA ASP A 161 -20.67 0.38 -2.98
C ASP A 161 -20.67 1.67 -2.16
N LEU A 162 -20.30 2.77 -2.80
CA LEU A 162 -20.33 4.09 -2.21
C LEU A 162 -21.74 4.67 -2.25
N ILE A 163 -22.13 5.33 -1.15
CA ILE A 163 -23.38 6.09 -1.08
C ILE A 163 -23.09 7.48 -1.61
N THR A 164 -23.82 7.92 -2.63
CA THR A 164 -23.62 9.22 -3.29
C THR A 164 -24.92 10.03 -3.30
N SER A 165 -24.81 11.36 -3.24
CA SER A 165 -25.98 12.25 -3.25
C SER A 165 -26.65 12.40 -4.63
N ARG A 166 -26.05 11.87 -5.71
CA ARG A 166 -26.68 11.85 -7.05
C ARG A 166 -28.10 11.30 -7.07
N HIS A 167 -28.38 10.29 -6.25
CA HIS A 167 -29.69 9.64 -6.19
C HIS A 167 -30.70 10.42 -5.32
N LEU A 168 -30.25 11.50 -4.66
CA LEU A 168 -31.03 12.34 -3.77
C LEU A 168 -31.42 13.69 -4.40
N HIS A 169 -31.21 13.86 -5.71
CA HIS A 169 -31.48 15.10 -6.45
C HIS A 169 -30.86 16.37 -5.82
N GLN A 170 -29.71 16.23 -5.15
CA GLN A 170 -28.98 17.37 -4.58
C GLN A 170 -28.12 18.07 -5.65
N ALA A 171 -27.91 19.38 -5.49
CA ALA A 171 -27.18 20.20 -6.47
C ALA A 171 -25.70 19.82 -6.64
N LEU A 172 -25.08 19.20 -5.62
CA LEU A 172 -23.70 18.74 -5.65
C LEU A 172 -23.66 17.23 -5.37
N ASP A 173 -23.07 16.47 -6.29
CA ASP A 173 -22.80 15.05 -6.06
C ASP A 173 -21.59 14.90 -5.13
N ARG A 174 -21.80 14.19 -4.02
CA ARG A 174 -20.78 13.91 -3.02
C ARG A 174 -20.97 12.51 -2.44
N CYS A 175 -19.86 11.91 -2.01
CA CYS A 175 -19.90 10.67 -1.23
C CYS A 175 -20.40 10.96 0.19
N LEU A 176 -21.28 10.09 0.70
CA LEU A 176 -21.94 10.19 2.00
C LEU A 176 -21.60 9.02 2.93
N GLY A 177 -20.81 8.05 2.45
CA GLY A 177 -20.55 6.79 3.13
C GLY A 177 -20.47 5.60 2.19
N ALA A 178 -20.67 4.40 2.72
CA ALA A 178 -20.69 3.15 1.96
C ALA A 178 -21.72 2.15 2.51
N TYR A 179 -22.21 1.30 1.62
CA TYR A 179 -22.86 0.04 2.00
C TYR A 179 -21.80 -1.02 2.24
N VAL A 180 -21.85 -1.69 3.38
CA VAL A 180 -20.80 -2.61 3.83
C VAL A 180 -21.42 -3.93 4.24
N LEU A 181 -20.98 -5.02 3.61
CA LEU A 181 -21.35 -6.37 4.00
C LEU A 181 -20.49 -6.83 5.17
N ASP A 182 -21.11 -7.01 6.34
CA ASP A 182 -20.51 -7.75 7.44
C ASP A 182 -20.55 -9.25 7.11
N ARG A 183 -19.38 -9.86 6.94
CA ARG A 183 -19.29 -11.29 6.62
C ARG A 183 -19.68 -12.20 7.79
N GLY A 184 -19.63 -11.71 9.02
CA GLY A 184 -20.00 -12.48 10.20
C GLY A 184 -21.52 -12.67 10.29
N SER A 185 -22.28 -11.59 10.16
CA SER A 185 -23.75 -11.64 10.17
C SER A 185 -24.38 -11.93 8.80
N GLY A 186 -23.64 -11.73 7.71
CA GLY A 186 -24.17 -11.81 6.34
C GLY A 186 -25.09 -10.64 5.97
N ARG A 187 -25.06 -9.55 6.73
CA ARG A 187 -25.97 -8.40 6.56
C ARG A 187 -25.22 -7.21 5.97
N VAL A 188 -25.93 -6.46 5.13
CA VAL A 188 -25.44 -5.17 4.64
C VAL A 188 -25.82 -4.08 5.64
N GLU A 189 -24.81 -3.38 6.12
CA GLU A 189 -24.86 -2.27 7.05
C GLU A 189 -24.53 -0.95 6.34
N VAL A 190 -24.94 0.16 6.95
CA VAL A 190 -24.70 1.50 6.41
C VAL A 190 -23.66 2.22 7.24
N PHE A 191 -22.54 2.58 6.62
CA PHE A 191 -21.49 3.38 7.24
C PHE A 191 -21.55 4.79 6.68
N ARG A 192 -22.06 5.74 7.46
CA ARG A 192 -22.14 7.16 7.09
C ARG A 192 -20.86 7.87 7.52
N ALA A 193 -20.27 8.66 6.64
CA ALA A 193 -19.10 9.46 6.97
C ALA A 193 -19.07 10.79 6.23
N ARG A 194 -18.37 11.78 6.81
CA ARG A 194 -18.16 13.09 6.17
C ARG A 194 -17.10 13.01 5.09
N PHE A 195 -16.09 12.17 5.30
CA PHE A 195 -15.02 11.88 4.36
C PHE A 195 -14.91 10.37 4.17
N VAL A 196 -14.77 9.92 2.92
CA VAL A 196 -14.54 8.51 2.58
C VAL A 196 -13.25 8.41 1.80
N VAL A 197 -12.37 7.50 2.21
CA VAL A 197 -11.06 7.27 1.57
C VAL A 197 -10.99 5.83 1.09
N LEU A 198 -10.67 5.65 -0.19
CA LEU A 198 -10.40 4.34 -0.78
C LEU A 198 -8.90 4.03 -0.68
N ALA A 199 -8.56 3.06 0.14
CA ALA A 199 -7.20 2.54 0.35
C ALA A 199 -7.16 1.02 0.10
N THR A 200 -7.88 0.55 -0.93
CA THR A 200 -8.29 -0.86 -1.11
C THR A 200 -7.23 -1.77 -1.73
N GLY A 201 -6.02 -1.28 -1.99
CA GLY A 201 -5.01 -2.01 -2.75
C GLY A 201 -5.30 -2.07 -4.26
N GLY A 202 -4.55 -2.93 -4.96
CA GLY A 202 -4.55 -3.04 -6.42
C GLY A 202 -5.58 -4.03 -6.99
N ALA A 203 -5.44 -4.32 -8.29
CA ALA A 203 -6.34 -5.17 -9.07
C ALA A 203 -5.66 -6.36 -9.75
N SER A 204 -4.45 -6.73 -9.35
CA SER A 204 -3.65 -7.75 -10.06
C SER A 204 -4.26 -9.16 -10.03
N LYS A 205 -5.33 -9.41 -9.25
CA LYS A 205 -6.03 -10.71 -9.23
C LYS A 205 -6.92 -10.95 -10.46
N VAL A 206 -6.99 -9.99 -11.40
CA VAL A 206 -7.57 -10.22 -12.73
C VAL A 206 -6.71 -11.13 -13.63
N TYR A 207 -5.43 -11.32 -13.29
CA TYR A 207 -4.52 -12.21 -14.01
C TYR A 207 -4.40 -13.58 -13.34
N LEU A 208 -4.28 -14.63 -14.16
CA LEU A 208 -4.16 -16.02 -13.68
C LEU A 208 -2.94 -16.20 -12.76
N TYR A 209 -1.80 -15.64 -13.15
CA TYR A 209 -0.56 -15.67 -12.39
C TYR A 209 -0.31 -14.31 -11.75
N THR A 210 -0.17 -14.31 -10.43
CA THR A 210 0.07 -13.09 -9.66
C THR A 210 0.77 -13.43 -8.34
N SER A 211 1.66 -12.54 -7.89
CA SER A 211 2.26 -12.58 -6.55
C SER A 211 1.35 -12.00 -5.46
N ASN A 212 0.20 -11.44 -5.84
CA ASN A 212 -0.69 -10.72 -4.95
C ASN A 212 -1.57 -11.70 -4.13
N PRO A 213 -2.00 -11.31 -2.92
CA PRO A 213 -3.02 -12.05 -2.18
C PRO A 213 -4.35 -12.09 -2.95
N ASP A 214 -5.23 -13.01 -2.54
CA ASP A 214 -6.54 -13.18 -3.22
C ASP A 214 -7.50 -12.01 -2.95
N THR A 215 -7.12 -11.08 -2.07
CA THR A 215 -7.85 -9.85 -1.76
C THR A 215 -7.61 -8.71 -2.75
N ALA A 216 -6.60 -8.78 -3.63
CA ALA A 216 -6.24 -7.73 -4.59
C ALA A 216 -7.16 -7.69 -5.83
N THR A 217 -8.46 -7.52 -5.62
CA THR A 217 -9.52 -7.64 -6.63
C THR A 217 -9.99 -6.32 -7.24
N GLY A 218 -9.35 -5.19 -6.91
CA GLY A 218 -9.68 -3.89 -7.52
C GLY A 218 -11.01 -3.27 -7.08
N ASP A 219 -11.53 -3.68 -5.93
CA ASP A 219 -12.88 -3.29 -5.47
C ASP A 219 -13.05 -1.77 -5.36
N GLY A 220 -12.05 -1.05 -4.84
CA GLY A 220 -12.09 0.41 -4.74
C GLY A 220 -12.08 1.11 -6.10
N ILE A 221 -11.33 0.60 -7.08
CA ILE A 221 -11.35 1.11 -8.45
C ILE A 221 -12.76 0.97 -9.03
N ALA A 222 -13.37 -0.21 -8.85
CA ALA A 222 -14.72 -0.47 -9.34
C ALA A 222 -15.78 0.39 -8.64
N MET A 223 -15.71 0.56 -7.31
CA MET A 223 -16.60 1.45 -6.55
C MET A 223 -16.45 2.91 -6.98
N ALA A 224 -15.22 3.40 -7.13
CA ALA A 224 -14.96 4.76 -7.60
C ALA A 224 -15.53 4.99 -9.00
N TRP A 225 -15.32 4.04 -9.92
CA TRP A 225 -15.87 4.10 -11.27
C TRP A 225 -17.40 4.17 -11.28
N ARG A 226 -18.08 3.29 -10.51
CA ARG A 226 -19.55 3.33 -10.37
C ARG A 226 -20.01 4.65 -9.74
N ALA A 227 -19.24 5.19 -8.80
CA ALA A 227 -19.40 6.52 -8.24
C ALA A 227 -18.95 7.65 -9.17
N GLY A 228 -18.74 7.42 -10.47
CA GLY A 228 -18.50 8.47 -11.48
C GLY A 228 -17.11 9.08 -11.48
N CYS A 229 -16.15 8.53 -10.73
CA CYS A 229 -14.76 8.95 -10.84
C CYS A 229 -14.16 8.53 -12.18
N ARG A 230 -13.32 9.39 -12.76
CA ARG A 230 -12.44 8.99 -13.87
C ARG A 230 -11.36 8.04 -13.35
N VAL A 231 -10.98 7.09 -14.19
CA VAL A 231 -9.84 6.18 -13.97
C VAL A 231 -8.86 6.33 -15.14
N ALA A 232 -7.60 6.02 -14.92
CA ALA A 232 -6.54 6.16 -15.93
C ALA A 232 -5.47 5.08 -15.75
N ASN A 233 -4.67 4.86 -16.80
CA ASN A 233 -3.47 4.03 -16.80
C ASN A 233 -3.71 2.56 -16.37
N LEU A 234 -4.93 2.05 -16.52
CA LEU A 234 -5.29 0.68 -16.12
C LEU A 234 -4.67 -0.39 -17.04
N GLU A 235 -4.12 0.01 -18.18
CA GLU A 235 -3.32 -0.83 -19.07
C GLU A 235 -1.90 -1.09 -18.52
N PHE A 236 -1.38 -0.22 -17.67
CA PHE A 236 -0.02 -0.32 -17.13
C PHE A 236 0.02 -1.22 -15.89
N ASN A 237 -0.01 -2.54 -16.11
CA ASN A 237 0.12 -3.55 -15.07
C ASN A 237 1.55 -4.10 -15.02
N GLN A 238 2.21 -3.98 -13.88
CA GLN A 238 3.57 -4.48 -13.71
C GLN A 238 3.56 -6.00 -13.47
N PHE A 239 4.29 -6.73 -14.30
CA PHE A 239 4.59 -8.14 -14.10
C PHE A 239 5.96 -8.25 -13.44
N HIS A 240 5.98 -8.67 -12.18
CA HIS A 240 7.24 -8.87 -11.47
C HIS A 240 8.06 -9.96 -12.17
N PRO A 241 9.34 -9.71 -12.53
CA PRO A 241 10.12 -10.63 -13.37
C PRO A 241 10.45 -11.95 -12.66
N THR A 242 10.48 -11.95 -11.33
CA THR A 242 10.89 -13.11 -10.51
C THR A 242 9.78 -13.56 -9.55
N CYS A 243 8.82 -14.34 -10.06
CA CYS A 243 7.88 -15.09 -9.22
C CYS A 243 8.31 -16.57 -9.16
N LEU A 244 8.15 -17.21 -8.00
CA LEU A 244 8.42 -18.63 -7.83
C LEU A 244 7.52 -19.47 -8.75
N TYR A 245 8.14 -20.30 -9.59
CA TYR A 245 7.47 -21.37 -10.29
C TYR A 245 7.66 -22.68 -9.53
N HIS A 246 6.59 -23.21 -8.94
CA HIS A 246 6.61 -24.52 -8.30
C HIS A 246 5.23 -25.19 -8.42
N PRO A 247 5.13 -26.43 -8.94
CA PRO A 247 3.83 -27.07 -9.21
C PRO A 247 2.90 -27.21 -8.00
N LYS A 248 3.47 -27.25 -6.79
CA LYS A 248 2.73 -27.44 -5.53
C LYS A 248 2.63 -26.17 -4.67
N ALA A 249 3.17 -25.05 -5.12
CA ALA A 249 3.14 -23.81 -4.36
C ALA A 249 2.41 -22.73 -5.15
N LYS A 250 1.68 -21.86 -4.45
CA LYS A 250 1.16 -20.63 -5.03
C LYS A 250 2.33 -19.77 -5.49
N SER A 251 2.18 -19.06 -6.59
CA SER A 251 3.16 -18.06 -7.02
C SER A 251 3.43 -17.08 -5.88
N PHE A 252 4.69 -16.96 -5.50
CA PHE A 252 5.15 -16.02 -4.48
C PHE A 252 6.31 -15.21 -5.06
N LEU A 253 6.42 -13.95 -4.65
CA LEU A 253 7.44 -13.04 -5.14
C LEU A 253 8.81 -13.44 -4.60
N ILE A 254 9.83 -13.42 -5.46
CA ILE A 254 11.24 -13.45 -5.05
C ILE A 254 11.76 -12.03 -5.23
N THR A 255 12.11 -11.36 -4.12
CA THR A 255 12.44 -9.94 -4.10
C THR A 255 13.52 -9.56 -5.12
N GLU A 256 13.35 -8.39 -5.71
CA GLU A 256 14.34 -7.78 -6.59
C GLU A 256 15.67 -7.51 -5.87
N ALA A 257 15.63 -7.32 -4.55
CA ALA A 257 16.84 -7.18 -3.72
C ALA A 257 17.80 -8.38 -3.88
N VAL A 258 17.32 -9.58 -4.24
CA VAL A 258 18.19 -10.73 -4.56
C VAL A 258 19.13 -10.39 -5.73
N ARG A 259 18.63 -9.71 -6.77
CA ARG A 259 19.46 -9.23 -7.89
C ARG A 259 20.31 -8.04 -7.47
N GLY A 260 19.75 -7.16 -6.63
CA GLY A 260 20.47 -6.05 -6.01
C GLY A 260 21.75 -6.45 -5.29
N GLU A 261 21.72 -7.60 -4.62
CA GLU A 261 22.83 -8.18 -3.86
C GLU A 261 23.57 -9.31 -4.61
N GLY A 262 23.47 -9.34 -5.95
CA GLY A 262 24.35 -10.15 -6.82
C GLY A 262 23.73 -11.40 -7.43
N GLY A 263 22.45 -11.67 -7.18
CA GLY A 263 21.69 -12.72 -7.86
C GLY A 263 21.64 -12.52 -9.37
N LYS A 264 21.69 -13.62 -10.13
CA LYS A 264 21.72 -13.62 -11.60
C LYS A 264 20.50 -14.33 -12.18
N LEU A 265 20.01 -13.82 -13.31
CA LEU A 265 18.98 -14.49 -14.09
C LEU A 265 19.65 -15.39 -15.14
N LEU A 266 19.40 -16.69 -15.04
CA LEU A 266 20.04 -17.71 -15.87
C LEU A 266 19.02 -18.46 -16.72
N LEU A 267 19.44 -18.87 -17.91
CA LEU A 267 18.73 -19.84 -18.74
C LEU A 267 18.80 -21.24 -18.10
N PRO A 268 17.98 -22.22 -18.55
CA PRO A 268 18.05 -23.60 -18.08
C PRO A 268 19.43 -24.26 -18.26
N ASP A 269 20.24 -23.76 -19.19
CA ASP A 269 21.61 -24.21 -19.44
C ASP A 269 22.68 -23.52 -18.56
N GLY A 270 22.27 -22.65 -17.65
CA GLY A 270 23.13 -21.94 -16.71
C GLY A 270 23.74 -20.64 -17.23
N ARG A 271 23.48 -20.23 -18.48
CA ARG A 271 24.02 -18.96 -19.01
C ARG A 271 23.20 -17.74 -18.57
N PRO A 272 23.83 -16.60 -18.23
CA PRO A 272 23.11 -15.35 -17.99
C PRO A 272 22.51 -14.81 -19.30
N PHE A 273 21.32 -14.20 -19.24
CA PHE A 273 20.63 -13.64 -20.41
C PHE A 273 20.38 -12.12 -20.35
N MET A 274 20.71 -11.49 -19.22
CA MET A 274 20.68 -10.03 -19.04
C MET A 274 22.08 -9.45 -19.10
#